data_AF-A0A517WRP2-F1
#
_entry.id   AF-A0A517WRP2-F1
#
_cell.length_a   1.000
_cell.length_b   1.000
_cell.length_c   1.000
_cell.angle_alpha   90.00
_cell.angle_beta   90.00
_cell.angle_gamma   90.00
#
_symmetry.space_group_name_H-M   'P 1'
#
loop_
_entity.id
_entity.type
_entity.pdbx_description
1 polymer ?
#
loop_
_entity_poly.entity_id
_entity_poly.type
_entity_poly.pdbx_seq_one_letter_code
_entity_poly.pdbx_strand_id
1 'polypeptide(L)'
;MSSEFNDPDDASSIYEEAPLEADRHKWIESQKTGFDLGKFAISDWYANHWYYFCMVKKIEHLLGNRCWQEFSDTRFGFLKSLNLEDDLLADLILDRIFWLRMENLDIIIWAREWNLPLERVMEILELIDINSARLEEPALS
;
A
#
# COMPACT_ATOMS: atom_id res chain seq x y z
N MET A 1 18.00 22.26 -13.97
CA MET A 1 16.66 21.85 -13.50
C MET A 1 16.88 21.13 -12.19
N SER A 2 16.48 21.78 -11.11
CA SER A 2 16.84 21.44 -9.74
C SER A 2 16.21 20.13 -9.33
N SER A 3 17.05 19.14 -9.06
CA SER A 3 16.64 17.90 -8.41
C SER A 3 16.60 18.17 -6.91
N GLU A 4 15.46 18.66 -6.42
CA GLU A 4 15.13 18.60 -5.00
C GLU A 4 14.84 17.14 -4.66
N PHE A 5 15.90 16.35 -4.52
CA PHE A 5 15.82 15.11 -3.78
C PHE A 5 15.61 15.51 -2.32
N ASN A 6 14.42 15.25 -1.80
CA ASN A 6 14.12 15.32 -0.37
C ASN A 6 15.23 14.60 0.40
N ASP A 7 15.69 15.22 1.50
CA ASP A 7 16.69 14.63 2.38
C ASP A 7 16.25 13.22 2.81
N PRO A 8 17.09 12.19 2.66
CA PRO A 8 16.77 10.82 3.10
C PRO A 8 16.55 10.70 4.62
N ASP A 9 16.90 11.74 5.41
CA ASP A 9 16.70 11.80 6.86
C ASP A 9 15.23 11.98 7.30
N ASP A 10 14.30 12.30 6.39
CA ASP A 10 12.86 12.47 6.69
C ASP A 10 11.99 11.26 6.28
N ALA A 11 12.60 10.15 5.83
CA ALA A 11 11.86 8.96 5.44
C ALA A 11 11.30 8.21 6.66
N SER A 12 10.00 7.89 6.63
CA SER A 12 9.36 7.07 7.67
C SER A 12 9.63 5.58 7.44
N SER A 13 9.53 4.80 8.51
CA SER A 13 9.72 3.34 8.50
C SER A 13 8.40 2.60 8.64
N ILE A 14 8.11 1.70 7.71
CA ILE A 14 6.94 0.80 7.80
C ILE A 14 7.07 -0.11 9.03
N TYR A 15 8.28 -0.58 9.32
CA TYR A 15 8.52 -1.45 10.48
C TYR A 15 8.38 -0.74 11.82
N GLU A 16 8.55 0.58 11.87
CA GLU A 16 8.29 1.38 13.07
C GLU A 16 6.80 1.71 13.25
N GLU A 17 6.06 1.89 12.16
CA GLU A 17 4.61 2.16 12.24
C GLU A 17 3.76 0.90 12.48
N ALA A 18 4.19 -0.25 11.95
CA ALA A 18 3.40 -1.47 12.01
C ALA A 18 3.04 -1.94 13.43
N PRO A 19 3.94 -1.88 14.44
CA PRO A 19 3.58 -2.21 15.81
C PRO A 19 2.48 -1.30 16.37
N LEU A 20 2.46 -0.02 16.00
CA LEU A 20 1.44 0.93 16.46
C LEU A 20 0.06 0.60 15.87
N GLU A 21 0.02 0.25 14.58
CA GLU A 21 -1.23 -0.16 13.93
C GLU A 21 -1.71 -1.53 14.42
N ALA A 22 -0.79 -2.46 14.69
CA ALA A 22 -1.12 -3.75 15.32
C ALA A 22 -1.70 -3.56 16.74
N ASP A 23 -1.12 -2.66 17.55
CA ASP A 23 -1.66 -2.33 18.87
C ASP A 23 -3.04 -1.67 18.79
N ARG A 24 -3.26 -0.84 17.77
CA ARG A 24 -4.58 -0.26 17.48
C ARG A 24 -5.60 -1.34 17.11
N HIS A 25 -5.22 -2.31 16.27
CA HIS A 25 -6.06 -3.47 15.94
C HIS A 25 -6.41 -4.27 17.19
N LYS A 26 -5.41 -4.61 18.02
CA LYS A 26 -5.63 -5.27 19.31
C LYS A 26 -6.63 -4.52 20.18
N TRP A 27 -6.49 -3.20 20.31
CA TRP A 27 -7.42 -2.40 21.10
C TRP A 27 -8.85 -2.50 20.55
N ILE A 28 -9.04 -2.33 19.24
CA ILE A 28 -10.35 -2.41 18.58
C ILE A 28 -10.99 -3.78 18.80
N GLU A 29 -10.25 -4.87 18.55
CA GLU A 29 -10.79 -6.22 18.70
C GLU A 29 -11.08 -6.57 20.16
N SER A 30 -10.23 -6.16 21.11
CA SER A 30 -10.50 -6.31 22.55
C SER A 30 -11.75 -5.53 23.00
N GLN A 31 -12.04 -4.36 22.40
CA GLN A 31 -13.30 -3.65 22.66
C GLN A 31 -14.52 -4.39 22.12
N LYS A 32 -14.42 -5.00 20.94
CA LYS A 32 -15.52 -5.76 20.32
C LYS A 32 -15.87 -7.02 21.11
N THR A 33 -14.87 -7.74 21.61
CA THR A 33 -15.06 -9.00 22.34
C THR A 33 -15.34 -8.79 23.84
N GLY A 34 -15.05 -7.59 24.36
CA GLY A 34 -15.26 -7.23 25.77
C GLY A 34 -14.17 -7.77 26.72
N PHE A 35 -13.05 -8.27 26.20
CA PHE A 35 -11.90 -8.68 26.99
C PHE A 35 -10.59 -8.53 26.20
N ASP A 36 -9.45 -8.49 26.89
CA ASP A 36 -8.16 -8.31 26.23
C ASP A 36 -7.72 -9.57 25.46
N LEU A 37 -7.51 -9.42 24.15
CA LEU A 37 -7.00 -10.47 23.26
C LEU A 37 -5.47 -10.60 23.30
N GLY A 38 -4.77 -9.61 23.85
CA GLY A 38 -3.32 -9.65 24.04
C GLY A 38 -2.54 -9.95 22.76
N LYS A 39 -1.57 -10.87 22.84
CA LYS A 39 -0.69 -11.23 21.72
C LYS A 39 -1.42 -11.91 20.56
N PHE A 40 -2.58 -12.54 20.80
CA PHE A 40 -3.33 -13.21 19.74
C PHE A 40 -3.78 -12.22 18.66
N ALA A 41 -4.30 -11.06 19.05
CA ALA A 41 -4.73 -10.03 18.09
C ALA A 41 -3.55 -9.42 17.32
N ILE A 42 -2.36 -9.35 17.94
CA ILE A 42 -1.16 -8.89 17.24
C ILE A 42 -0.74 -9.88 16.15
N SER A 43 -0.65 -11.17 16.49
CA SER A 43 -0.32 -12.21 15.51
C SER A 43 -1.36 -12.31 14.39
N ASP A 44 -2.64 -12.17 14.72
CA ASP A 44 -3.74 -12.08 13.75
C ASP A 44 -3.57 -10.89 12.79
N TRP A 45 -3.19 -9.73 13.31
CA TRP A 45 -2.95 -8.54 12.49
C TRP A 45 -1.84 -8.77 11.47
N TYR A 46 -0.67 -9.26 11.90
CA TYR A 46 0.42 -9.53 10.96
C TYR A 46 0.02 -10.58 9.91
N ALA A 47 -0.59 -11.69 10.32
CA ALA A 47 -0.97 -12.76 9.40
C ALA A 47 -2.03 -12.32 8.36
N ASN A 48 -2.97 -11.46 8.73
CA ASN A 48 -4.15 -11.15 7.89
C ASN A 48 -4.15 -9.73 7.31
N HIS A 49 -3.36 -8.80 7.86
CA HIS A 49 -3.41 -7.39 7.51
C HIS A 49 -2.07 -6.81 7.06
N TRP A 50 -0.95 -7.51 7.28
CA TRP A 50 0.40 -7.01 6.94
C TRP A 50 0.52 -6.61 5.48
N TYR A 51 0.19 -7.51 4.55
CA TYR A 51 0.34 -7.21 3.12
C TYR A 51 -0.47 -5.99 2.70
N TYR A 52 -1.72 -5.90 3.14
CA TYR A 52 -2.57 -4.76 2.82
C TYR A 52 -2.03 -3.45 3.43
N PHE A 53 -1.52 -3.51 4.66
CA PHE A 53 -0.86 -2.37 5.29
C PHE A 53 0.32 -1.88 4.45
N CYS A 54 1.23 -2.77 4.06
CA CYS A 54 2.37 -2.43 3.20
C CYS A 54 1.93 -1.89 1.83
N MET A 55 0.87 -2.46 1.24
CA MET A 55 0.31 -1.99 -0.04
C MET A 55 -0.20 -0.55 0.07
N VAL A 56 -0.91 -0.20 1.13
CA VAL A 56 -1.36 1.17 1.39
C VAL A 56 -0.16 2.12 1.51
N LYS A 57 0.89 1.71 2.24
CA LYS A 57 2.12 2.51 2.36
C LYS A 57 2.83 2.70 1.03
N LYS A 58 2.83 1.67 0.19
CA LYS A 58 3.37 1.76 -1.17
C LYS A 58 2.65 2.81 -2.00
N ILE A 59 1.32 2.81 -1.97
CA ILE A 59 0.51 3.80 -2.68
C ILE A 59 0.77 5.21 -2.13
N GLU A 60 0.85 5.40 -0.82
CA GLU A 60 1.23 6.69 -0.22
C GLU A 60 2.61 7.17 -0.70
N HIS A 61 3.59 6.26 -0.82
CA HIS A 61 4.91 6.54 -1.36
C HIS A 61 4.83 7.07 -2.79
N LEU A 62 4.12 6.34 -3.64
CA LEU A 62 4.02 6.61 -5.07
C LEU A 62 3.23 7.88 -5.39
N LEU A 63 2.23 8.21 -4.57
CA LEU A 63 1.50 9.48 -4.63
C LEU A 63 2.32 10.67 -4.12
N GLY A 64 3.40 10.42 -3.39
CA GLY A 64 4.23 11.48 -2.82
C GLY A 64 3.69 12.03 -1.50
N ASN A 65 2.80 11.30 -0.82
CA ASN A 65 2.19 11.73 0.44
C ASN A 65 3.14 11.55 1.63
N ARG A 66 3.87 10.43 1.66
CA ARG A 66 4.87 10.11 2.68
C ARG A 66 5.95 9.21 2.10
N CYS A 67 7.22 9.56 2.34
CA CYS A 67 8.33 8.74 1.91
C CYS A 67 8.52 7.58 2.89
N TRP A 68 8.73 6.38 2.34
CA TRP A 68 8.89 5.12 3.07
C TRP A 68 10.23 4.52 2.70
N GLN A 69 11.11 4.31 3.68
CA GLN A 69 12.48 3.85 3.43
C GLN A 69 12.51 2.44 2.80
N GLU A 70 11.53 1.59 3.12
CA GLU A 70 11.41 0.23 2.59
C GLU A 70 11.09 0.21 1.08
N PHE A 71 10.67 1.35 0.54
CA PHE A 71 10.40 1.55 -0.89
C PHE A 71 11.34 2.59 -1.52
N SER A 72 12.49 2.86 -0.88
CA SER A 72 13.45 3.89 -1.34
C SER A 72 14.06 3.63 -2.71
N ASP A 73 14.01 2.38 -3.19
CA ASP A 73 14.37 2.00 -4.56
C ASP A 73 13.31 2.44 -5.60
N THR A 74 12.10 2.75 -5.14
CA THR A 74 11.03 3.28 -5.98
C THR A 74 10.94 4.79 -5.92
N ARG A 75 10.47 5.37 -7.03
CA ARG A 75 10.41 6.82 -7.18
C ARG A 75 9.29 7.39 -6.30
N PHE A 76 9.66 8.04 -5.20
CA PHE A 76 8.73 8.81 -4.38
C PHE A 76 7.98 9.86 -5.24
N GLY A 77 6.66 9.94 -5.10
CA GLY A 77 5.84 10.88 -5.89
C GLY A 77 5.79 10.58 -7.39
N PHE A 78 6.13 9.36 -7.82
CA PHE A 78 6.17 9.00 -9.23
C PHE A 78 4.83 9.12 -9.94
N LEU A 79 3.73 8.71 -9.30
CA LEU A 79 2.39 8.81 -9.90
C LEU A 79 1.99 10.27 -10.13
N LYS A 80 2.41 11.17 -9.23
CA LYS A 80 2.25 12.62 -9.40
C LYS A 80 3.07 13.14 -10.59
N SER A 81 4.28 12.61 -10.80
CA SER A 81 5.16 13.02 -11.90
C SER A 81 4.71 12.53 -13.29
N LEU A 82 3.93 11.45 -13.35
CA LEU A 82 3.40 10.89 -14.59
C LEU A 82 2.18 11.64 -15.14
N ASN A 83 1.74 12.70 -14.46
CA ASN A 83 0.53 13.46 -14.80
C ASN A 83 -0.72 12.56 -14.90
N LEU A 84 -0.75 11.50 -14.06
CA LEU A 84 -1.91 10.60 -13.94
C LEU A 84 -3.13 11.30 -13.35
N GLU A 85 -2.99 12.52 -12.83
CA GLU A 85 -4.12 13.37 -12.40
C GLU A 85 -5.16 13.57 -13.53
N ASP A 86 -4.77 13.43 -14.80
CA ASP A 86 -5.68 13.49 -15.94
C ASP A 86 -6.03 12.10 -16.53
N ASP A 87 -5.48 11.00 -15.97
CA ASP A 87 -5.76 9.63 -16.41
C ASP A 87 -6.82 8.97 -15.52
N LEU A 88 -8.08 9.17 -15.90
CA LEU A 88 -9.24 8.58 -15.23
C LEU A 88 -9.15 7.06 -15.05
N LEU A 89 -8.47 6.34 -15.95
CA LEU A 89 -8.32 4.89 -15.81
C LEU A 89 -7.35 4.54 -14.69
N ALA A 90 -6.26 5.30 -14.54
CA ALA A 90 -5.32 5.13 -13.45
C ALA A 90 -5.98 5.45 -12.10
N ASP A 91 -6.75 6.53 -12.01
CA ASP A 91 -7.52 6.86 -10.80
C ASP A 91 -8.50 5.74 -10.43
N LEU A 92 -9.25 5.22 -11.41
CA LEU A 92 -10.17 4.11 -11.19
C LEU A 92 -9.47 2.82 -10.72
N ILE A 93 -8.28 2.53 -11.26
CA ILE A 93 -7.48 1.38 -10.82
C ILE A 93 -6.98 1.59 -9.39
N LEU A 94 -6.44 2.77 -9.08
CA LEU A 94 -5.96 3.13 -7.74
C LEU A 94 -7.08 3.04 -6.70
N ASP A 95 -8.27 3.55 -7.00
CA ASP A 95 -9.44 3.46 -6.13
C ASP A 95 -9.81 2.01 -5.83
N ARG A 96 -9.77 1.13 -6.84
CA ARG A 96 -10.10 -0.29 -6.67
C ARG A 96 -9.05 -1.02 -5.83
N ILE A 97 -7.77 -0.75 -6.08
CA ILE A 97 -6.68 -1.31 -5.27
C ILE A 97 -6.82 -0.84 -3.82
N PHE A 98 -7.00 0.46 -3.61
CA PHE A 98 -7.01 1.05 -2.27
C PHE A 98 -8.27 0.69 -1.48
N TRP A 99 -9.46 0.96 -2.01
CA TRP A 99 -10.73 0.83 -1.29
C TRP A 99 -11.31 -0.58 -1.31
N LEU A 100 -11.08 -1.34 -2.40
CA LEU A 100 -11.62 -2.70 -2.54
C LEU A 100 -10.59 -3.79 -2.27
N ARG A 101 -9.34 -3.43 -1.96
CA ARG A 101 -8.22 -4.36 -1.73
C ARG A 101 -7.97 -5.31 -2.91
N MET A 102 -8.26 -4.86 -4.12
CA MET A 102 -8.10 -5.67 -5.32
C MET A 102 -6.61 -5.83 -5.65
N GLU A 103 -6.17 -7.06 -5.91
CA GLU A 103 -4.84 -7.33 -6.43
C GLU A 103 -4.80 -7.19 -7.97
N ASN A 104 -3.61 -7.30 -8.58
CA ASN A 104 -3.44 -7.20 -10.03
C ASN A 104 -4.37 -8.13 -10.81
N LEU A 105 -4.55 -9.37 -10.33
CA LEU A 105 -5.43 -10.33 -11.00
C LEU A 105 -6.90 -9.89 -10.96
N ASP A 106 -7.36 -9.37 -9.82
CA ASP A 106 -8.73 -8.87 -9.67
C ASP A 106 -8.97 -7.69 -10.62
N ILE A 107 -7.99 -6.78 -10.74
CA ILE A 107 -8.07 -5.64 -11.66
C ILE A 107 -8.11 -6.11 -13.12
N ILE A 108 -7.29 -7.10 -13.50
CA ILE A 108 -7.28 -7.64 -14.87
C ILE A 108 -8.63 -8.31 -15.20
N ILE A 109 -9.19 -9.08 -14.27
CA ILE A 109 -10.50 -9.71 -14.44
C ILE A 109 -11.58 -8.64 -14.60
N TRP A 110 -11.60 -7.65 -13.70
CA TRP A 110 -12.53 -6.53 -13.76
C TRP A 110 -12.42 -5.76 -15.09
N ALA A 111 -11.21 -5.44 -15.52
CA ALA A 111 -10.97 -4.73 -16.77
C ALA A 111 -11.50 -5.52 -17.98
N ARG A 112 -11.33 -6.84 -17.97
CA ARG A 112 -11.87 -7.73 -19.01
C ARG A 112 -13.39 -7.75 -19.01
N GLU A 113 -14.03 -7.85 -17.85
CA GLU A 113 -15.49 -7.85 -17.72
C GLU A 113 -16.14 -6.54 -18.18
N TRP A 114 -15.44 -5.42 -17.98
CA TRP A 114 -15.89 -4.08 -18.35
C TRP A 114 -15.38 -3.61 -19.72
N ASN A 115 -14.68 -4.47 -20.45
CA ASN A 115 -14.11 -4.19 -21.78
C ASN A 115 -13.21 -2.93 -21.80
N LEU A 116 -12.39 -2.77 -20.76
CA LEU A 116 -11.39 -1.72 -20.63
C LEU A 116 -10.12 -2.07 -21.46
N PRO A 117 -9.32 -1.07 -21.87
CA PRO A 117 -8.10 -1.30 -22.66
C PRO A 117 -7.04 -2.04 -21.82
N LEU A 118 -6.97 -3.37 -21.96
CA LEU A 118 -6.12 -4.23 -21.13
C LEU A 118 -4.63 -3.87 -21.22
N GLU A 119 -4.14 -3.46 -22.38
CA GLU A 119 -2.75 -3.02 -22.55
C GLU A 119 -2.44 -1.84 -21.63
N ARG A 120 -3.33 -0.83 -21.59
CA ARG A 120 -3.16 0.32 -20.72
C ARG A 120 -3.31 -0.05 -19.24
N VAL A 121 -4.22 -0.97 -18.91
CA VAL A 121 -4.37 -1.48 -17.54
C VAL A 121 -3.07 -2.14 -17.08
N MET A 122 -2.47 -2.98 -17.92
CA MET A 122 -1.20 -3.66 -17.61
C MET A 122 -0.06 -2.66 -17.41
N GLU A 123 0.06 -1.64 -18.29
CA GLU A 123 1.03 -0.55 -18.12
C GLU A 123 0.86 0.15 -16.76
N ILE A 124 -0.38 0.47 -16.37
CA ILE A 124 -0.65 1.12 -15.08
C ILE A 124 -0.27 0.19 -13.91
N LEU A 125 -0.63 -1.09 -13.97
CA LEU A 125 -0.28 -2.06 -12.92
C LEU A 125 1.24 -2.27 -12.81
N GLU A 126 1.97 -2.24 -13.92
CA GLU A 126 3.44 -2.29 -13.94
C GLU A 126 4.07 -1.03 -13.33
N LEU A 127 3.46 0.15 -13.56
CA LEU A 127 3.93 1.41 -12.97
C LEU A 127 3.69 1.48 -11.47
N ILE A 128 2.54 0.95 -11.00
CA ILE A 128 2.22 0.91 -9.57
C ILE A 128 3.05 -0.16 -8.85
N ASP A 129 3.25 -1.31 -9.50
CA ASP A 129 3.98 -2.46 -8.96
C ASP A 129 3.62 -2.79 -7.49
N ILE A 130 2.32 -3.00 -7.22
CA ILE A 130 1.84 -3.34 -5.87
C ILE A 130 2.44 -4.65 -5.33
N ASN A 131 3.02 -5.50 -6.20
CA ASN A 131 3.68 -6.72 -5.78
C ASN A 131 4.97 -6.43 -5.00
N SER A 132 5.66 -5.31 -5.29
CA SER A 132 6.79 -4.85 -4.49
C SER A 132 6.42 -4.51 -3.03
N ALA A 133 5.12 -4.37 -2.72
CA ALA A 133 4.65 -4.18 -1.35
C ALA A 133 4.61 -5.47 -0.50
N ARG A 134 4.95 -6.64 -1.07
CA ARG A 134 5.07 -7.92 -0.34
C ARG A 134 6.35 -7.96 0.50
N LEU A 135 6.43 -7.09 1.50
CA LEU A 135 7.52 -7.06 2.47
C LEU A 135 7.45 -8.26 3.41
N GLU A 136 8.59 -8.66 3.96
CA GLU A 136 8.64 -9.71 4.98
C GLU A 136 8.05 -9.21 6.30
N GLU A 137 7.24 -10.04 6.95
CA GLU A 137 6.74 -9.72 8.29
C GLU A 137 7.92 -9.65 9.28
N PRO A 138 7.95 -8.65 10.18
CA PRO A 138 8.96 -8.61 11.23
C PRO A 138 8.81 -9.84 12.13
N ALA A 139 9.94 -10.49 12.46
CA ALA A 139 9.93 -11.65 13.35
C ALA A 139 9.36 -11.26 14.72
N LEU A 140 8.15 -11.74 15.03
CA LEU A 140 7.51 -11.54 16.33
C LEU A 140 8.29 -12.34 17.39
N SER A 141 9.00 -11.64 18.29
CA SER A 141 9.72 -12.23 19.43
C SER A 141 8.88 -12.34 20.71
#